data_AF-A0A6J1PIK8-F1
#
_entry.id   AF-A0A6J1PIK8-F1
#
_cell.length_a   1.000
_cell.length_b   1.000
_cell.length_c   1.000
_cell.angle_alpha   90.00
_cell.angle_beta   90.00
_cell.angle_gamma   90.00
#
_symmetry.space_group_name_H-M   'P 1'
#
loop_
_entity.id
_entity.type
_entity.pdbx_description
1 polymer ?
#
loop_
_entity_poly.entity_id
_entity_poly.type
_entity_poly.pdbx_seq_one_letter_code
_entity_poly.pdbx_strand_id
1 'polypeptide(L)'
;MRPLKSTDVDKNIEKRRLVDELRAPARRNFPRRHVIVRGYDDLWQADIVEMRQYSRFNGGYHYILTVIDVLSKYVWTVPLKGKGGSKTADAIAEIIRDSGRCPSNLQTDMGKEFYNTDVQRLVRKHDINHYSTYSWVDALPRLVSDYNARKHRTIGMRPVDVTPAIAERLLVTVFSAIKIAGPAKFKTGDSVRVSKYKTIFEKDWTIEVFKIVKVQHTNPVT
;
A
#
# COMPACT_ATOMS: atom_id res chain seq x y z
N MET A 1 -16.05 41.27 -13.95
CA MET A 1 -15.46 39.92 -13.76
C MET A 1 -14.90 39.48 -15.10
N ARG A 2 -13.57 39.34 -15.28
CA ARG A 2 -12.99 38.87 -16.56
C ARG A 2 -12.93 37.34 -16.53
N PRO A 3 -13.34 36.63 -17.60
CA PRO A 3 -13.22 35.18 -17.64
C PRO A 3 -11.75 34.78 -17.78
N LEU A 4 -11.33 33.79 -17.01
CA LEU A 4 -10.00 33.18 -17.13
C LEU A 4 -9.86 32.55 -18.52
N LYS A 5 -8.79 32.92 -19.23
CA LYS A 5 -8.44 32.36 -20.54
C LYS A 5 -8.11 30.86 -20.38
N SER A 6 -8.54 30.02 -21.33
CA SER A 6 -8.37 28.56 -21.29
C SER A 6 -6.93 28.11 -20.99
N THR A 7 -5.94 28.90 -21.42
CA THR A 7 -4.51 28.68 -21.20
C THR A 7 -4.05 28.70 -19.74
N ASP A 8 -4.75 29.39 -18.84
CA ASP A 8 -4.40 29.43 -17.40
C ASP A 8 -4.93 28.21 -16.64
N VAL A 9 -5.98 27.57 -17.16
CA VAL A 9 -6.54 26.34 -16.60
C VAL A 9 -5.63 25.16 -16.93
N ASP A 10 -5.14 25.07 -18.17
CA ASP A 10 -4.23 24.01 -18.63
C ASP A 10 -2.87 24.01 -17.91
N LYS A 11 -2.27 25.19 -17.69
CA LYS A 11 -1.02 25.32 -16.92
C LYS A 11 -1.14 24.87 -15.46
N ASN A 12 -2.34 25.00 -14.88
CA ASN A 12 -2.62 24.58 -13.51
C ASN A 12 -2.79 23.05 -13.41
N ILE A 13 -3.31 22.42 -14.47
CA ILE A 13 -3.43 20.97 -14.59
C ILE A 13 -2.07 20.33 -14.81
N GLU A 14 -1.22 20.89 -15.68
CA GLU A 14 0.16 20.41 -15.88
C GLU A 14 1.00 20.52 -14.61
N LYS A 15 0.92 21.64 -13.88
CA LYS A 15 1.61 21.82 -12.60
C LYS A 15 1.15 20.80 -11.56
N ARG A 16 -0.14 20.47 -11.50
CA ARG A 16 -0.66 19.41 -10.61
C ARG A 16 -0.14 18.04 -11.01
N ARG A 17 -0.17 17.70 -12.31
CA ARG A 17 0.39 16.44 -12.82
C ARG A 17 1.88 16.27 -12.49
N LEU A 18 2.67 17.32 -12.67
CA LEU A 18 4.11 17.32 -12.34
C LEU A 18 4.37 17.12 -10.85
N VAL A 19 3.56 17.74 -9.99
CA VAL A 19 3.65 17.58 -8.53
C VAL A 19 3.24 16.17 -8.09
N ASP A 20 2.20 15.62 -8.73
CA ASP A 20 1.74 14.25 -8.48
C ASP A 20 2.76 13.20 -8.95
N GLU A 21 3.45 13.44 -10.07
CA GLU A 21 4.56 12.59 -10.55
C GLU A 21 5.77 12.61 -9.62
N LEU A 22 6.19 13.79 -9.15
CA LEU A 22 7.37 13.96 -8.29
C LEU A 22 7.18 13.41 -6.88
N ARG A 23 5.93 13.35 -6.39
CA ARG A 23 5.59 12.81 -5.07
C ARG A 23 5.03 11.39 -5.13
N ALA A 24 4.88 10.83 -6.32
CA ALA A 24 4.55 9.42 -6.44
C ALA A 24 5.70 8.61 -5.81
N PRO A 25 5.43 7.78 -4.79
CA PRO A 25 6.45 6.87 -4.29
C PRO A 25 6.99 6.08 -5.47
N ALA A 26 8.33 6.01 -5.59
CA ALA A 26 8.97 5.27 -6.67
C ALA A 26 8.36 3.86 -6.72
N ARG A 27 7.57 3.57 -7.76
CA ARG A 27 6.86 2.30 -7.90
C ARG A 27 7.92 1.21 -8.07
N ARG A 28 8.29 0.56 -6.97
CA ARG A 28 9.14 -0.62 -6.99
C ARG A 28 8.26 -1.81 -7.33
N ASN A 29 8.31 -2.23 -8.58
CA ASN A 29 7.68 -3.48 -9.01
C ASN A 29 8.53 -4.62 -8.48
N PHE A 30 8.17 -5.16 -7.31
CA PHE A 30 8.73 -6.41 -6.84
C PHE A 30 8.23 -7.53 -7.75
N PRO A 31 9.09 -8.47 -8.20
CA PRO A 31 8.63 -9.66 -8.89
C PRO A 31 7.71 -10.42 -7.92
N ARG A 32 6.41 -10.37 -8.17
CA ARG A 32 5.40 -11.13 -7.43
C ARG A 32 5.11 -12.40 -8.20
N ARG A 33 4.95 -13.52 -7.50
CA ARG A 33 4.46 -14.75 -8.14
C ARG A 33 3.07 -14.46 -8.71
N HIS A 34 2.89 -14.72 -10.00
CA HIS A 34 1.57 -14.63 -10.60
C HIS A 34 0.66 -15.69 -9.97
N VAL A 35 -0.52 -15.25 -9.54
CA VAL A 35 -1.59 -16.17 -9.15
C VAL A 35 -2.16 -16.74 -10.45
N ILE A 36 -1.97 -18.03 -10.67
CA ILE A 36 -2.48 -18.74 -11.84
C ILE A 36 -3.85 -19.28 -11.45
N VAL A 37 -4.90 -18.83 -12.16
CA VAL A 37 -6.28 -19.26 -11.96
C VAL A 37 -6.75 -19.95 -13.24
N ARG A 38 -7.36 -21.13 -13.12
CA ARG A 38 -7.70 -22.04 -14.22
C ARG A 38 -9.12 -21.83 -14.76
N GLY A 39 -9.99 -21.15 -14.01
CA GLY A 39 -11.38 -20.97 -14.40
C GLY A 39 -12.22 -20.19 -13.38
N TYR A 40 -13.51 -20.09 -13.67
CA TYR A 40 -14.51 -19.49 -12.78
C TYR A 40 -14.63 -20.32 -11.50
N ASP A 41 -14.65 -19.67 -10.33
CA ASP A 41 -14.68 -20.34 -9.02
C ASP A 41 -13.49 -21.30 -8.78
N ASP A 42 -12.39 -21.15 -9.53
CA ASP A 42 -11.18 -21.93 -9.26
C ASP A 42 -10.49 -21.46 -7.97
N LEU A 43 -10.44 -20.14 -7.73
CA LEU A 43 -9.80 -19.56 -6.56
C LEU A 43 -10.61 -18.40 -6.00
N TRP A 44 -11.04 -18.53 -4.75
CA TRP A 44 -11.51 -17.42 -3.94
C TRP A 44 -10.43 -16.95 -2.97
N GLN A 45 -10.32 -15.65 -2.78
CA GLN A 45 -9.48 -15.03 -1.75
C GLN A 45 -10.37 -14.37 -0.70
N ALA A 46 -10.07 -14.59 0.59
CA ALA A 46 -10.82 -13.97 1.67
C ALA A 46 -9.93 -13.30 2.70
N ASP A 47 -10.45 -12.21 3.27
CA ASP A 47 -9.80 -11.41 4.31
C ASP A 47 -10.86 -10.76 5.23
N ILE A 48 -10.47 -10.42 6.46
CA ILE A 48 -11.32 -9.72 7.42
C ILE A 48 -10.82 -8.30 7.64
N VAL A 49 -11.67 -7.32 7.33
CA VAL A 49 -11.42 -5.91 7.60
C VAL A 49 -11.84 -5.57 9.03
N GLU A 50 -10.94 -4.96 9.82
CA GLU A 50 -11.22 -4.53 11.19
C GLU A 50 -11.84 -3.13 11.24
N MET A 51 -13.05 -3.03 11.79
CA MET A 51 -13.86 -1.81 11.87
C MET A 51 -14.28 -1.47 13.31
N ARG A 52 -13.59 -2.04 14.32
CA ARG A 52 -13.98 -1.95 15.75
C ARG A 52 -14.20 -0.53 16.25
N GLN A 53 -13.34 0.41 15.82
CA GLN A 53 -13.40 1.83 16.19
C GLN A 53 -14.73 2.50 15.79
N TYR A 54 -15.43 1.96 14.79
CA TYR A 54 -16.69 2.49 14.28
C TYR A 54 -17.92 1.72 14.76
N SER A 55 -17.75 0.76 15.67
CA SER A 55 -18.84 -0.12 16.11
C SER A 55 -20.06 0.60 16.68
N ARG A 56 -19.88 1.76 17.33
CA ARG A 56 -21.00 2.60 17.82
C ARG A 56 -21.90 3.10 16.70
N PHE A 57 -21.32 3.42 15.55
CA PHE A 57 -22.05 3.88 14.36
C PHE A 57 -22.53 2.71 13.51
N ASN A 58 -21.82 1.59 13.57
CA ASN A 58 -22.11 0.39 12.78
C ASN A 58 -23.02 -0.60 13.51
N GLY A 59 -23.89 -0.16 14.43
CA GLY A 59 -24.85 -1.06 15.10
C GLY A 59 -24.23 -2.26 15.84
N GLY A 60 -23.01 -2.11 16.35
CA GLY A 60 -22.27 -3.19 17.02
C GLY A 60 -21.53 -4.16 16.09
N TYR A 61 -21.46 -3.88 14.79
CA TYR A 61 -20.57 -4.59 13.88
C TYR A 61 -19.13 -4.10 14.02
N HIS A 62 -18.21 -5.05 14.09
CA HIS A 62 -16.81 -4.80 14.41
C HIS A 62 -15.87 -5.16 13.27
N TYR A 63 -16.30 -6.03 12.36
CA TYR A 63 -15.48 -6.55 11.27
C TYR A 63 -16.32 -6.70 10.00
N ILE A 64 -15.66 -6.79 8.85
CA ILE A 64 -16.28 -7.10 7.57
C ILE A 64 -15.49 -8.26 6.96
N LEU A 65 -16.13 -9.40 6.76
CA LEU A 65 -15.58 -10.47 5.95
C LEU A 65 -15.70 -10.08 4.48
N THR A 66 -14.61 -10.19 3.74
CA THR A 66 -14.55 -9.98 2.29
C THR A 66 -14.13 -11.27 1.62
N VAL A 67 -14.85 -11.68 0.58
CA VAL A 67 -14.54 -12.87 -0.23
C VAL A 67 -14.60 -12.47 -1.69
N ILE A 68 -13.55 -12.75 -2.46
CA ILE A 68 -13.41 -12.33 -3.85
C ILE A 68 -13.11 -13.56 -4.71
N ASP A 69 -13.90 -13.77 -5.77
CA ASP A 69 -13.50 -14.68 -6.84
C ASP A 69 -12.36 -14.05 -7.65
N VAL A 70 -11.20 -14.71 -7.70
CA VAL A 70 -9.98 -14.12 -8.25
C VAL A 70 -10.08 -13.93 -9.76
N LEU A 71 -10.81 -14.78 -10.48
CA LEU A 71 -10.97 -14.62 -11.93
C LEU A 71 -11.95 -13.49 -12.25
N SER A 72 -13.19 -13.59 -11.77
CA SER A 72 -14.28 -12.68 -12.13
C SER A 72 -14.22 -11.34 -11.39
N LYS A 73 -13.40 -11.24 -10.33
CA LYS A 73 -13.34 -10.09 -9.41
C LYS A 73 -14.66 -9.81 -8.69
N TYR A 74 -15.58 -10.77 -8.68
CA TYR A 74 -16.84 -10.62 -7.98
C TYR A 74 -16.59 -10.73 -6.48
N VAL A 75 -17.17 -9.83 -5.70
CA VAL A 75 -16.94 -9.72 -4.26
C VAL A 75 -18.23 -9.92 -3.48
N TRP A 76 -18.12 -10.67 -2.39
CA TRP A 76 -19.12 -10.75 -1.33
C TRP A 76 -18.57 -10.11 -0.06
N THR A 77 -19.44 -9.44 0.67
CA THR A 77 -19.09 -8.80 1.94
C THR A 77 -20.13 -9.13 2.99
N VAL A 78 -19.68 -9.59 4.17
CA VAL A 78 -20.57 -9.93 5.30
C VAL A 78 -20.11 -9.19 6.55
N PRO A 79 -20.95 -8.32 7.16
CA PRO A 79 -20.59 -7.64 8.39
C PRO A 79 -20.65 -8.61 9.59
N LEU A 80 -19.60 -8.62 10.42
CA LEU A 80 -19.47 -9.52 11.56
C LEU A 80 -19.38 -8.75 12.88
N LYS A 81 -20.17 -9.18 13.88
CA LYS A 81 -20.08 -8.68 15.27
C LYS A 81 -18.86 -9.25 16.02
N GLY A 82 -18.15 -10.22 15.47
CA GLY A 82 -16.98 -10.81 16.10
C GLY A 82 -16.19 -11.67 15.12
N LYS A 83 -14.88 -11.73 15.30
CA LYS A 83 -13.94 -12.52 14.47
C LYS A 83 -13.83 -13.99 14.88
N GLY A 84 -14.86 -14.52 15.52
CA GLY A 84 -14.86 -15.91 15.98
C GLY A 84 -14.91 -16.88 14.79
N GLY A 85 -14.28 -18.04 14.95
CA GLY A 85 -14.23 -19.06 13.89
C GLY A 85 -15.61 -19.53 13.41
N SER A 86 -16.53 -19.83 14.35
CA SER A 86 -17.91 -20.20 14.01
C SER A 86 -18.63 -19.13 13.19
N LYS A 87 -18.55 -17.84 13.57
CA LYS A 87 -19.19 -16.75 12.81
C LYS A 87 -18.62 -16.62 11.39
N THR A 88 -17.31 -16.84 11.24
CA THR A 88 -16.63 -16.80 9.95
C THR A 88 -17.06 -17.96 9.06
N ALA A 89 -17.16 -19.17 9.63
CA ALA A 89 -17.66 -20.34 8.93
C ALA A 89 -19.12 -20.17 8.50
N ASP A 90 -19.99 -19.67 9.39
CA ASP A 90 -21.40 -19.43 9.09
C ASP A 90 -21.57 -18.43 7.94
N ALA A 91 -20.79 -17.34 7.95
CA ALA A 91 -20.80 -16.33 6.88
C ALA A 91 -20.32 -16.89 5.53
N ILE A 92 -19.25 -17.71 5.51
CA ILE A 92 -18.79 -18.36 4.27
C ILE A 92 -19.84 -19.36 3.78
N ALA A 93 -20.46 -20.13 4.68
CA ALA A 93 -21.50 -21.08 4.33
C ALA A 93 -22.75 -20.39 3.76
N GLU A 94 -23.10 -19.23 4.29
CA GLU A 94 -24.18 -18.39 3.77
C GLU A 94 -23.87 -17.88 2.36
N ILE A 95 -22.66 -17.38 2.12
CA ILE A 95 -22.23 -16.98 0.77
C ILE A 95 -22.36 -18.16 -0.21
N ILE A 96 -21.86 -19.34 0.14
CA ILE A 96 -21.90 -20.53 -0.73
C ILE A 96 -23.35 -20.92 -1.05
N ARG A 97 -24.21 -20.92 -0.02
CA ARG A 97 -25.63 -21.28 -0.16
C ARG A 97 -26.39 -20.27 -1.02
N ASP A 98 -26.24 -18.97 -0.74
CA ASP A 98 -27.07 -17.93 -1.34
C ASP A 98 -26.60 -17.58 -2.76
N SER A 99 -25.29 -17.65 -3.01
CA SER A 99 -24.75 -17.45 -4.35
C SER A 99 -24.89 -18.68 -5.25
N GLY A 100 -25.08 -19.88 -4.67
CA GLY A 100 -25.01 -21.15 -5.39
C GLY A 100 -23.61 -21.46 -5.96
N ARG A 101 -22.57 -20.72 -5.54
CA ARG A 101 -21.19 -20.86 -6.01
C ARG A 101 -20.31 -21.44 -4.93
N CYS A 102 -19.31 -22.22 -5.33
CA CYS A 102 -18.38 -22.87 -4.40
C CYS A 102 -16.99 -22.93 -5.04
N PRO A 103 -15.94 -22.42 -4.37
CA PRO A 103 -14.61 -22.42 -4.94
C PRO A 103 -13.94 -23.79 -4.87
N SER A 104 -13.08 -24.11 -5.83
CA SER A 104 -12.15 -25.24 -5.71
C SER A 104 -11.05 -24.96 -4.69
N ASN A 105 -10.55 -23.72 -4.67
CA ASN A 105 -9.50 -23.27 -3.76
C ASN A 105 -9.93 -22.03 -2.98
N LEU A 106 -9.67 -22.03 -1.68
CA LEU A 106 -9.84 -20.87 -0.82
C LEU A 106 -8.48 -20.44 -0.29
N GLN A 107 -8.05 -19.21 -0.60
CA GLN A 107 -6.85 -18.62 -0.07
C GLN A 107 -7.18 -17.55 0.98
N THR A 108 -6.63 -17.67 2.18
CA THR A 108 -6.75 -16.66 3.23
C THR A 108 -5.38 -16.23 3.76
N ASP A 109 -5.34 -15.36 4.77
CA ASP A 109 -4.15 -15.22 5.61
C ASP A 109 -4.10 -16.35 6.66
N MET A 110 -3.12 -16.32 7.57
CA MET A 110 -2.99 -17.30 8.67
C MET A 110 -3.81 -16.92 9.92
N GLY A 111 -4.87 -16.13 9.75
CA GLY A 111 -5.75 -15.72 10.84
C GLY A 111 -6.42 -16.90 11.54
N LYS A 112 -6.58 -16.80 12.85
CA LYS A 112 -7.25 -17.85 13.67
C LYS A 112 -8.75 -17.94 13.34
N GLU A 113 -9.33 -16.86 12.83
CA GLU A 113 -10.66 -16.78 12.24
C GLU A 113 -10.88 -17.73 11.06
N PHE A 114 -9.82 -18.11 10.33
CA PHE A 114 -9.88 -19.04 9.20
C PHE A 114 -9.33 -20.42 9.57
N TYR A 115 -8.30 -20.47 10.42
CA TYR A 115 -7.68 -21.72 10.89
C TYR A 115 -8.30 -22.23 12.19
N ASN A 116 -9.60 -22.53 12.16
CA ASN A 116 -10.33 -23.13 13.28
C ASN A 116 -11.14 -24.36 12.84
N THR A 117 -11.65 -25.11 13.80
CA THR A 117 -12.38 -26.36 13.58
C THR A 117 -13.66 -26.19 12.75
N ASP A 118 -14.35 -25.05 12.85
CA ASP A 118 -15.62 -24.84 12.16
C ASP A 118 -15.41 -24.53 10.68
N VAL A 119 -14.46 -23.64 10.38
CA VAL A 119 -14.05 -23.38 8.99
C VAL A 119 -13.48 -24.65 8.37
N GLN A 120 -12.60 -25.38 9.06
CA GLN A 120 -12.07 -26.65 8.57
C GLN A 120 -13.15 -27.69 8.31
N ARG A 121 -14.20 -27.75 9.14
CA ARG A 121 -15.34 -28.64 8.92
C ARG A 121 -16.10 -28.22 7.65
N LEU A 122 -16.29 -26.93 7.43
CA LEU A 122 -16.94 -26.38 6.24
C LEU A 122 -16.15 -26.69 4.96
N VAL A 123 -14.85 -26.38 4.91
CA VAL A 123 -14.05 -26.65 3.71
C VAL A 123 -13.98 -28.14 3.39
N ARG A 124 -13.86 -29.03 4.40
CA ARG A 124 -13.95 -30.49 4.16
C ARG A 124 -15.31 -30.92 3.63
N LYS A 125 -16.40 -30.35 4.15
CA LYS A 125 -17.77 -30.67 3.72
C LYS A 125 -18.00 -30.31 2.25
N HIS A 126 -17.39 -29.24 1.78
CA HIS A 126 -17.54 -28.73 0.42
C HIS A 126 -16.38 -29.12 -0.52
N ASP A 127 -15.46 -29.99 -0.07
CA ASP A 127 -14.26 -30.41 -0.80
C ASP A 127 -13.40 -29.22 -1.32
N ILE A 128 -13.29 -28.17 -0.50
CA ILE A 128 -12.55 -26.96 -0.81
C ILE A 128 -11.12 -27.11 -0.30
N ASN A 129 -10.14 -26.85 -1.16
CA ASN A 129 -8.74 -26.75 -0.76
C ASN A 129 -8.46 -25.39 -0.10
N HIS A 130 -8.45 -25.35 1.24
CA HIS A 130 -8.10 -24.15 2.01
C HIS A 130 -6.60 -24.08 2.29
N TYR A 131 -5.96 -22.99 1.84
CA TYR A 131 -4.54 -22.75 2.12
C TYR A 131 -4.25 -21.28 2.35
N SER A 132 -3.06 -21.02 2.88
CA SER A 132 -2.51 -19.67 3.00
C SER A 132 -1.07 -19.69 2.52
N THR A 133 -0.66 -18.64 1.81
CA THR A 133 0.69 -18.55 1.25
C THR A 133 1.66 -18.09 2.34
N TYR A 134 2.62 -18.95 2.68
CA TYR A 134 3.58 -18.72 3.75
C TYR A 134 4.50 -17.51 3.51
N SER A 135 4.60 -16.74 4.59
CA SER A 135 5.70 -15.98 5.20
C SER A 135 6.89 -15.55 4.32
N TRP A 136 7.21 -14.25 4.43
CA TRP A 136 8.47 -13.66 3.99
C TRP A 136 9.72 -14.44 4.45
N VAL A 137 9.64 -15.22 5.53
CA VAL A 137 10.76 -16.02 6.08
C VAL A 137 11.29 -17.00 5.03
N ASP A 138 10.43 -17.72 4.32
CA ASP A 138 10.86 -18.70 3.30
C ASP A 138 11.33 -18.01 2.01
N ALA A 139 10.83 -16.79 1.77
CA ALA A 139 11.25 -15.96 0.64
C ALA A 139 12.54 -15.16 0.92
N LEU A 140 12.90 -14.97 2.20
CA LEU A 140 14.01 -14.11 2.62
C LEU A 140 15.36 -14.56 2.06
N PRO A 141 15.73 -15.87 2.06
CA PRO A 141 17.01 -16.30 1.52
C PRO A 141 17.15 -15.95 0.04
N ARG A 142 16.08 -16.15 -0.74
CA ARG A 142 16.05 -15.79 -2.16
C ARG A 142 16.15 -14.27 -2.36
N LEU A 143 15.37 -13.48 -1.61
CA LEU A 143 15.36 -12.02 -1.75
C LEU A 143 16.71 -11.40 -1.39
N VAL A 144 17.37 -11.89 -0.33
CA VAL A 144 18.71 -11.44 0.07
C VAL A 144 19.74 -11.82 -1.01
N SER A 145 19.66 -13.04 -1.54
CA SER A 145 20.51 -13.49 -2.64
C SER A 145 20.35 -12.61 -3.89
N ASP A 146 19.11 -12.38 -4.34
CA ASP A 146 18.80 -11.53 -5.50
C ASP A 146 19.28 -10.08 -5.30
N TYR A 147 19.14 -9.54 -4.09
CA TYR A 147 19.59 -8.19 -3.75
C TYR A 147 21.13 -8.07 -3.84
N ASN A 148 21.83 -9.03 -3.25
CA ASN A 148 23.30 -9.05 -3.19
C ASN A 148 23.93 -9.37 -4.55
N ALA A 149 23.24 -10.12 -5.41
CA ALA A 149 23.70 -10.50 -6.75
C ALA A 149 23.31 -9.50 -7.85
N ARG A 150 22.45 -8.51 -7.58
CA ARG A 150 22.05 -7.50 -8.56
C ARG A 150 23.07 -6.36 -8.60
N LYS A 151 23.36 -5.82 -9.79
CA LYS A 151 24.14 -4.59 -9.96
C LYS A 151 23.30 -3.39 -9.52
N HIS A 152 23.77 -2.60 -8.56
CA HIS A 152 23.06 -1.42 -8.07
C HIS A 152 23.54 -0.17 -8.80
N ARG A 153 22.61 0.71 -9.18
CA ARG A 153 22.90 1.93 -9.97
C ARG A 153 23.91 2.85 -9.30
N THR A 154 23.76 3.10 -8.00
CA THR A 154 24.59 4.06 -7.26
C THR A 154 26.04 3.61 -7.13
N ILE A 155 26.27 2.34 -6.79
CA ILE A 155 27.62 1.77 -6.64
C ILE A 155 28.19 1.21 -7.94
N GLY A 156 27.37 1.06 -8.98
CA GLY A 156 27.79 0.52 -10.27
C GLY A 156 28.27 -0.93 -10.25
N MET A 157 28.03 -1.69 -9.18
CA MET A 157 28.42 -3.10 -9.02
C MET A 157 27.43 -3.87 -8.14
N ARG A 158 27.64 -5.18 -7.97
CA ARG A 158 26.83 -6.01 -7.07
C ARG A 158 27.30 -5.82 -5.63
N PRO A 159 26.40 -5.72 -4.63
CA PRO A 159 26.81 -5.61 -3.23
C PRO A 159 27.74 -6.74 -2.76
N VAL A 160 27.55 -7.97 -3.27
CA VAL A 160 28.40 -9.12 -2.91
C VAL A 160 29.86 -8.98 -3.36
N ASP A 161 30.14 -8.15 -4.37
CA ASP A 161 31.49 -7.95 -4.89
C ASP A 161 32.24 -6.77 -4.21
N VAL A 162 31.62 -6.09 -3.24
CA VAL A 162 32.20 -4.92 -2.59
C VAL A 162 33.22 -5.35 -1.54
N THR A 163 34.49 -4.99 -1.74
CA THR A 163 35.57 -5.19 -0.77
C THR A 163 35.92 -3.89 -0.04
N PRO A 164 36.58 -3.94 1.14
CA PRO A 164 36.99 -2.72 1.86
C PRO A 164 37.82 -1.75 1.01
N ALA A 165 38.74 -2.26 0.20
CA ALA A 165 39.54 -1.44 -0.71
C ALA A 165 38.71 -0.73 -1.81
N ILE A 166 37.64 -1.37 -2.28
CA ILE A 166 36.71 -0.78 -3.27
C ILE A 166 35.76 0.21 -2.59
N ALA A 167 35.40 -0.03 -1.33
CA ALA A 167 34.47 0.80 -0.57
C ALA A 167 34.95 2.25 -0.43
N GLU A 168 36.25 2.47 -0.22
CA GLU A 168 36.83 3.83 -0.15
C GLU A 168 36.58 4.63 -1.43
N ARG A 169 36.77 4.00 -2.60
CA ARG A 169 36.49 4.62 -3.90
C ARG A 169 34.98 4.82 -4.14
N LEU A 170 34.15 3.91 -3.64
CA LEU A 170 32.69 4.04 -3.71
C LEU A 170 32.18 5.21 -2.88
N LEU A 171 32.75 5.48 -1.70
CA LEU A 171 32.36 6.64 -0.89
C LEU A 171 32.56 7.95 -1.65
N VAL A 172 33.70 8.10 -2.32
CA VAL A 172 33.95 9.26 -3.20
C VAL A 172 32.91 9.30 -4.31
N THR A 173 32.57 8.18 -4.96
CA THR A 173 31.60 8.15 -6.06
C THR A 173 30.16 8.47 -5.60
N VAL A 174 29.73 7.91 -4.46
CA VAL A 174 28.37 8.05 -3.92
C VAL A 174 28.13 9.43 -3.32
N PHE A 175 29.15 10.03 -2.71
CA PHE A 175 29.05 11.30 -1.99
C PHE A 175 29.79 12.48 -2.67
N SER A 176 30.39 12.30 -3.85
CA SER A 176 31.06 13.37 -4.62
C SER A 176 30.10 14.43 -5.17
N ALA A 177 28.82 14.09 -5.31
CA ALA A 177 27.81 15.05 -5.69
C ALA A 177 27.59 16.01 -4.51
N ILE A 178 28.38 17.09 -4.47
CA ILE A 178 28.06 18.29 -3.71
C ILE A 178 26.63 18.65 -4.13
N LYS A 179 25.68 18.47 -3.21
CA LYS A 179 24.33 18.98 -3.39
C LYS A 179 24.46 20.50 -3.34
N ILE A 180 24.64 21.11 -4.51
CA ILE A 180 24.49 22.55 -4.66
C ILE A 180 23.06 22.81 -4.21
N ALA A 181 22.92 23.55 -3.11
CA ALA A 181 21.62 23.94 -2.61
C ALA A 181 20.85 24.58 -3.78
N GLY A 182 19.72 23.98 -4.16
CA GLY A 182 18.88 24.52 -5.21
C GLY A 182 18.44 25.96 -4.87
N PRO A 183 17.89 26.70 -5.84
CA PRO A 183 17.36 28.02 -5.54
C PRO A 183 16.28 27.92 -4.44
N ALA A 184 16.30 28.86 -3.50
CA ALA A 184 15.31 28.90 -2.43
C ALA A 184 13.90 28.96 -3.01
N LYS A 185 12.99 28.16 -2.47
CA LYS A 185 11.62 27.99 -3.01
C LYS A 185 10.79 29.27 -2.94
N PHE A 186 11.06 30.12 -1.97
CA PHE A 186 10.29 31.34 -1.70
C PHE A 186 11.18 32.58 -1.77
N LYS A 187 10.56 33.73 -1.99
CA LYS A 187 11.23 35.04 -2.01
C LYS A 187 10.70 35.94 -0.89
N THR A 188 11.53 36.89 -0.48
CA THR A 188 11.10 37.97 0.41
C THR A 188 9.92 38.71 -0.21
N GLY A 189 8.84 38.88 0.55
CA GLY A 189 7.59 39.52 0.12
C GLY A 189 6.47 38.53 -0.27
N ASP A 190 6.77 37.25 -0.49
CA ASP A 190 5.74 36.25 -0.78
C ASP A 190 4.80 36.08 0.41
N SER A 191 3.51 35.91 0.11
CA SER A 191 2.48 35.62 1.11
C SER A 191 2.29 34.11 1.24
N VAL A 192 2.51 33.58 2.45
CA VAL A 192 2.48 32.15 2.75
C VAL A 192 1.56 31.85 3.94
N ARG A 193 1.07 30.62 4.03
CA ARG A 193 0.33 30.10 5.17
C ARG A 193 1.11 28.96 5.81
N VAL A 194 1.11 28.87 7.13
CA VAL A 194 1.81 27.82 7.85
C VAL A 194 0.94 26.56 7.84
N SER A 195 1.53 25.41 7.49
CA SER A 195 0.84 24.13 7.57
C SER A 195 0.61 23.75 9.03
N LYS A 196 -0.60 23.31 9.39
CA LYS A 196 -0.87 22.74 10.71
C LYS A 196 -0.46 21.27 10.75
N TYR A 197 0.10 20.81 11.87
CA TYR A 197 0.24 19.39 12.15
C TYR A 197 -1.16 18.80 12.37
N LYS A 198 -1.52 17.76 11.62
CA LYS A 198 -2.92 17.34 11.47
C LYS A 198 -3.21 15.97 12.12
N THR A 199 -4.45 15.79 12.56
CA THR A 199 -5.12 14.48 12.65
C THR A 199 -6.07 14.28 11.44
N ILE A 200 -6.55 13.07 11.20
CA ILE A 200 -7.10 12.56 9.91
C ILE A 200 -8.18 13.44 9.23
N PHE A 201 -8.87 14.35 9.93
CA PHE A 201 -10.05 15.07 9.41
C PHE A 201 -9.99 16.61 9.42
N GLU A 202 -8.89 17.25 9.82
CA GLU A 202 -8.79 18.72 9.83
C GLU A 202 -8.37 19.34 8.47
N LYS A 203 -8.41 20.67 8.31
CA LYS A 203 -7.88 21.37 7.13
C LYS A 203 -6.37 21.61 7.26
N ASP A 204 -5.65 21.57 6.13
CA ASP A 204 -4.17 21.52 6.07
C ASP A 204 -3.41 22.82 6.40
N TRP A 205 -4.09 23.95 6.61
CA TRP A 205 -3.42 25.26 6.72
C TRP A 205 -4.05 26.18 7.77
N THR A 206 -3.24 27.07 8.35
CA THR A 206 -3.73 28.16 9.20
C THR A 206 -4.58 29.17 8.43
N ILE A 207 -5.50 29.85 9.12
CA ILE A 207 -6.28 30.96 8.55
C ILE A 207 -5.42 32.22 8.35
N GLU A 208 -4.36 32.38 9.13
CA GLU A 208 -3.44 33.51 9.08
C GLU A 208 -2.50 33.43 7.87
N VAL A 209 -2.33 34.57 7.20
CA VAL A 209 -1.41 34.77 6.06
C VAL A 209 -0.23 35.60 6.52
N PHE A 210 0.97 35.09 6.30
CA PHE A 210 2.24 35.71 6.69
C PHE A 210 2.99 36.21 5.45
N LYS A 211 3.78 37.26 5.60
CA LYS A 211 4.73 37.71 4.56
C LYS A 211 6.15 37.29 4.94
N ILE A 212 6.87 36.75 3.97
CA ILE A 212 8.27 36.37 4.17
C ILE A 212 9.13 37.63 4.25
N VAL A 213 9.78 37.84 5.39
CA VAL A 213 10.73 38.94 5.62
C VAL A 213 12.17 38.58 5.30
N LYS A 214 12.54 37.30 5.41
CA LYS A 214 13.89 36.81 5.14
C LYS A 214 13.86 35.34 4.75
N VAL A 215 14.68 34.98 3.76
CA VAL A 215 14.87 33.59 3.31
C VAL A 215 16.25 33.12 3.76
N GLN A 216 16.29 32.06 4.57
CA GLN A 216 17.53 31.42 5.00
C GLN A 216 17.97 30.42 3.94
N HIS A 217 19.23 30.51 3.50
CA HIS A 217 19.80 29.57 2.55
C HIS A 217 20.45 28.42 3.33
N THR A 218 19.80 27.25 3.33
CA THR A 218 20.24 26.04 4.02
C THR A 218 20.63 24.94 3.02
N ASN A 219 21.53 24.03 3.41
CA ASN A 219 21.83 22.81 2.65
C ASN A 219 21.52 21.58 3.52
N PRO A 220 20.46 20.80 3.22
CA PRO A 220 19.56 20.92 2.07
C PRO A 220 18.60 22.12 2.18
N VAL A 221 18.11 22.60 1.02
CA VAL A 221 17.11 23.68 0.94
C VAL A 221 15.80 23.18 1.53
N THR A 222 15.33 23.84 2.57
CA THR A 222 14.04 23.59 3.25
C THR A 222 12.89 24.40 2.69
#